data_AF-A0A392MAN2-F1
#
_entry.id   AF-A0A392MAN2-F1
#
_cell.length_a   1.000
_cell.length_b   1.000
_cell.length_c   1.000
_cell.angle_alpha   90.00
_cell.angle_beta   90.00
_cell.angle_gamma   90.00
#
_symmetry.space_group_name_H-M   'P 1'
#
loop_
_entity.id
_entity.type
_entity.pdbx_description
1 polymer ?
#
loop_
_entity_poly.entity_id
_entity_poly.type
_entity_poly.pdbx_seq_one_letter_code
_entity_poly.pdbx_strand_id
1 'polypeptide(L)'
;MNTNNGEQQLKAAAQEGDIDLLYTVIQDDPTIFERIDLIPFVETPLHIAASMGHLQFATEIMMLKPSFALKLNQHGYSPIHLAMQNGQKSMVYRLLNINKELVKVQGRECLTPLHFASQIGEVELLADFLFACPESIEYLAVRCETALHIAVKNEQYEALQVLVGWLKTNIQRGAVELEKKILNQKDEAGNTILHISALRSEPQCTLDFNTSAMVRSRGVDRRNTNEGCE
;
A
#
# COMPACT_ATOMS: atom_id res chain seq x y z
N MET A 1 -36.10 -14.78 7.35
CA MET A 1 -35.39 -14.20 6.17
C MET A 1 -34.01 -14.83 6.13
N ASN A 2 -33.65 -15.43 4.99
CA ASN A 2 -32.40 -16.17 4.85
C ASN A 2 -31.27 -15.15 4.61
N THR A 3 -30.72 -14.59 5.69
CA THR A 3 -29.68 -13.53 5.65
C THR A 3 -28.49 -13.89 4.75
N ASN A 4 -28.21 -15.20 4.63
CA ASN A 4 -27.16 -15.72 3.77
C ASN A 4 -27.43 -15.52 2.27
N ASN A 5 -28.70 -15.47 1.84
CA ASN A 5 -29.05 -15.31 0.42
C ASN A 5 -28.79 -13.89 -0.09
N GLY A 6 -29.16 -12.87 0.70
CA GLY A 6 -28.96 -11.46 0.32
C GLY A 6 -27.48 -11.09 0.23
N GLU A 7 -26.65 -11.56 1.17
CA GLU A 7 -25.21 -11.35 1.11
C GLU A 7 -24.56 -12.09 -0.07
N GLN A 8 -25.01 -13.30 -0.39
CA GLN A 8 -24.55 -14.04 -1.57
C GLN A 8 -24.91 -13.32 -2.88
N GLN A 9 -26.14 -12.83 -3.00
CA GLN A 9 -26.57 -12.04 -4.16
C GLN A 9 -25.80 -10.73 -4.27
N LEU A 10 -25.54 -10.06 -3.15
CA LEU A 10 -24.74 -8.84 -3.13
C LEU A 10 -23.28 -9.09 -3.56
N LYS A 11 -22.70 -10.22 -3.15
CA LYS A 11 -21.39 -10.65 -3.64
C LYS A 11 -21.41 -10.94 -5.14
N ALA A 12 -22.42 -11.63 -5.65
CA ALA A 12 -22.57 -11.89 -7.09
C ALA A 12 -22.69 -10.59 -7.89
N ALA A 13 -23.52 -9.64 -7.42
CA ALA A 13 -23.63 -8.30 -8.01
C ALA A 13 -22.27 -7.60 -8.09
N ALA A 14 -21.47 -7.67 -7.02
CA ALA A 14 -20.13 -7.09 -7.00
C ALA A 14 -19.13 -7.81 -7.90
N GLN A 15 -19.27 -9.13 -8.10
CA GLN A 15 -18.44 -9.92 -9.01
C GLN A 15 -18.74 -9.60 -10.47
N GLU A 16 -20.01 -9.36 -10.80
CA GLU A 16 -20.45 -9.05 -12.17
C GLU A 16 -20.42 -7.55 -12.48
N GLY A 17 -20.32 -6.71 -11.45
CA GLY A 17 -20.46 -5.26 -11.58
C GLY A 17 -21.91 -4.81 -11.83
N ASP A 18 -22.89 -5.64 -11.47
CA ASP A 18 -24.31 -5.45 -11.75
C ASP A 18 -24.96 -4.49 -10.74
N ILE A 19 -25.24 -3.27 -11.20
CA ILE A 19 -25.88 -2.20 -10.42
C ILE A 19 -27.39 -2.47 -10.24
N ASP A 20 -28.05 -3.13 -11.19
CA ASP A 20 -29.48 -3.42 -11.08
C ASP A 20 -29.75 -4.50 -10.03
N LEU A 21 -28.90 -5.53 -9.99
CA LEU A 21 -28.95 -6.55 -8.92
C LEU A 21 -28.60 -5.95 -7.56
N LEU A 22 -27.65 -5.01 -7.49
CA LEU A 22 -27.35 -4.26 -6.27
C LEU A 22 -28.61 -3.59 -5.71
N TYR A 23 -29.36 -2.84 -6.54
CA TYR A 23 -30.58 -2.18 -6.08
C TYR A 23 -31.71 -3.16 -5.77
N THR A 24 -31.80 -4.27 -6.49
CA THR A 24 -32.75 -5.35 -6.15
C THR A 24 -32.48 -5.89 -4.74
N VAL A 25 -31.22 -6.17 -4.41
CA VAL A 25 -30.83 -6.63 -3.06
C VAL A 25 -31.13 -5.57 -1.99
N ILE A 26 -30.90 -4.29 -2.28
CA ILE A 26 -31.20 -3.19 -1.34
C ILE A 26 -32.72 -3.04 -1.13
N GLN A 27 -33.54 -3.26 -2.17
CA GLN A 27 -35.00 -3.25 -2.03
C GLN A 27 -35.50 -4.40 -1.16
N ASP A 28 -34.95 -5.60 -1.36
CA ASP A 28 -35.29 -6.79 -0.57
C ASP A 28 -34.80 -6.67 0.89
N ASP A 29 -33.64 -6.04 1.11
CA ASP A 29 -33.08 -5.81 2.43
C ASP A 29 -32.36 -4.45 2.56
N PRO A 30 -33.11 -3.40 2.98
CA PRO A 30 -32.56 -2.05 3.11
C PRO A 30 -31.47 -1.91 4.19
N THR A 31 -31.32 -2.89 5.08
CA THR A 31 -30.37 -2.84 6.21
C THR A 31 -29.07 -3.61 5.96
N ILE A 32 -28.92 -4.24 4.79
CA ILE A 32 -27.81 -5.14 4.49
C ILE A 32 -26.44 -4.50 4.69
N PHE A 33 -26.27 -3.23 4.28
CA PHE A 33 -25.01 -2.53 4.44
C PHE A 33 -24.66 -2.24 5.89
N GLU A 34 -25.64 -1.88 6.73
CA GLU A 34 -25.37 -1.62 8.15
C GLU A 34 -24.89 -2.88 8.85
N ARG A 35 -25.48 -4.04 8.56
CA ARG A 35 -25.04 -5.31 9.15
C ARG A 35 -23.62 -5.68 8.74
N ILE A 36 -23.28 -5.53 7.46
CA ILE A 36 -21.92 -5.77 6.96
C ILE A 36 -20.96 -4.78 7.63
N ASP A 37 -21.32 -3.50 7.73
CA ASP A 37 -20.46 -2.45 8.30
C ASP A 37 -20.18 -2.63 9.79
N LEU A 38 -21.03 -3.35 10.53
CA LEU A 38 -20.79 -3.67 11.93
C LEU A 38 -19.66 -4.70 12.13
N ILE A 39 -19.31 -5.47 11.09
CA ILE A 39 -18.24 -6.46 11.17
C ILE A 39 -16.88 -5.74 11.03
N PRO A 40 -15.95 -5.87 11.99
CA PRO A 40 -14.68 -5.15 11.94
C PRO A 40 -13.80 -5.54 10.74
N PHE A 41 -13.66 -6.84 10.50
CA PHE A 41 -12.93 -7.40 9.37
C PHE A 41 -13.88 -8.21 8.48
N VAL A 42 -14.19 -7.68 7.30
CA VAL A 42 -15.19 -8.27 6.42
C VAL A 42 -14.89 -7.98 4.97
N GLU A 43 -15.07 -8.98 4.13
CA GLU A 43 -15.04 -8.79 2.68
C GLU A 43 -16.34 -8.11 2.24
N THR A 44 -16.27 -6.79 2.03
CA THR A 44 -17.39 -5.99 1.54
C THR A 44 -17.54 -6.11 0.01
N PRO A 45 -18.69 -5.75 -0.56
CA PRO A 45 -18.88 -5.68 -2.01
C PRO A 45 -17.85 -4.78 -2.70
N LEU A 46 -17.38 -3.73 -2.00
CA LEU A 46 -16.35 -2.83 -2.53
C LEU A 46 -14.98 -3.51 -2.67
N HIS A 47 -14.63 -4.47 -1.80
CA HIS A 47 -13.40 -5.25 -1.96
C HIS A 47 -13.41 -6.05 -3.26
N ILE A 48 -14.53 -6.72 -3.54
CA ILE A 48 -14.73 -7.54 -4.74
C ILE A 48 -14.71 -6.66 -5.99
N ALA A 49 -15.52 -5.59 -6.01
CA ALA A 49 -15.57 -4.68 -7.14
C ALA A 49 -14.20 -4.03 -7.42
N ALA A 50 -13.45 -3.69 -6.36
CA ALA A 50 -12.14 -3.09 -6.48
C ALA A 50 -11.09 -4.09 -7.03
N SER A 51 -11.13 -5.36 -6.61
CA SER A 51 -10.21 -6.39 -7.13
C SER A 51 -10.48 -6.69 -8.61
N MET A 52 -11.74 -6.63 -9.04
CA MET A 52 -12.16 -6.93 -10.41
C MET A 52 -12.18 -5.71 -11.34
N GLY A 53 -12.02 -4.49 -10.82
CA GLY A 53 -11.97 -3.28 -11.62
C GLY A 53 -13.34 -2.72 -12.04
N HIS A 54 -14.43 -3.08 -11.36
CA HIS A 54 -15.80 -2.63 -11.67
C HIS A 54 -16.06 -1.18 -11.21
N LEU A 55 -15.55 -0.21 -11.97
CA LEU A 55 -15.50 1.21 -11.60
C LEU A 55 -16.86 1.81 -11.22
N GLN A 56 -17.91 1.51 -12.00
CA GLN A 56 -19.25 2.07 -11.79
C GLN A 56 -19.86 1.50 -10.52
N PHE A 57 -19.85 0.17 -10.37
CA PHE A 57 -20.32 -0.51 -9.16
C PHE A 57 -19.58 -0.04 -7.90
N ALA A 58 -18.25 0.05 -7.96
CA ALA A 58 -17.44 0.53 -6.84
C ALA A 58 -17.80 1.96 -6.45
N THR A 59 -18.09 2.83 -7.43
CA THR A 59 -18.55 4.19 -7.17
C THR A 59 -19.90 4.20 -6.47
N GLU A 60 -20.87 3.45 -6.99
CA GLU A 60 -22.20 3.37 -6.36
C GLU A 60 -22.10 2.91 -4.91
N ILE A 61 -21.32 1.86 -4.63
CA ILE A 61 -21.09 1.40 -3.27
C ILE A 61 -20.43 2.47 -2.41
N MET A 62 -19.42 3.20 -2.91
CA MET A 62 -18.78 4.28 -2.14
C MET A 62 -19.73 5.44 -1.85
N MET A 63 -20.68 5.73 -2.74
CA MET A 63 -21.69 6.77 -2.52
C MET A 63 -22.75 6.33 -1.50
N LEU A 64 -23.17 5.07 -1.57
CA LEU A 64 -24.18 4.51 -0.68
C LEU A 64 -23.63 4.21 0.72
N LYS A 65 -22.40 3.72 0.81
CA LYS A 65 -21.75 3.34 2.08
C LYS A 65 -20.24 3.67 2.08
N PRO A 66 -19.86 4.95 2.27
CA PRO A 66 -18.46 5.40 2.22
C PRO A 66 -17.51 4.67 3.18
N SER A 67 -18.01 4.19 4.33
CA SER A 67 -17.20 3.46 5.32
C SER A 67 -16.57 2.19 4.76
N PHE A 68 -17.18 1.57 3.75
CA PHE A 68 -16.63 0.37 3.11
C PHE A 68 -15.26 0.61 2.44
N ALA A 69 -14.93 1.85 2.07
CA ALA A 69 -13.64 2.18 1.47
C ALA A 69 -12.46 2.04 2.44
N LEU A 70 -12.73 2.14 3.74
CA LEU A 70 -11.74 2.03 4.83
C LEU A 70 -11.73 0.64 5.49
N LYS A 71 -12.73 -0.19 5.22
CA LYS A 71 -12.83 -1.54 5.81
C LYS A 71 -11.67 -2.40 5.36
N LEU A 72 -11.21 -3.26 6.27
CA LEU A 72 -10.28 -4.33 5.96
C LEU A 72 -11.04 -5.64 5.85
N ASN A 73 -10.69 -6.47 4.87
CA ASN A 73 -11.16 -7.84 4.81
C ASN A 73 -10.43 -8.71 5.84
N GLN A 74 -10.82 -9.99 5.93
CA GLN A 74 -10.20 -10.99 6.81
C GLN A 74 -8.70 -11.24 6.55
N HIS A 75 -8.18 -10.81 5.40
CA HIS A 75 -6.76 -10.87 5.07
C HIS A 75 -6.02 -9.57 5.41
N GLY A 76 -6.71 -8.58 5.97
CA GLY A 76 -6.17 -7.28 6.35
C GLY A 76 -6.04 -6.29 5.19
N TYR A 77 -6.68 -6.52 4.04
CA TYR A 77 -6.59 -5.62 2.89
C TYR A 77 -7.85 -4.77 2.78
N SER A 78 -7.67 -3.49 2.46
CA SER A 78 -8.76 -2.61 2.07
C SER A 78 -9.05 -2.70 0.56
N PRO A 79 -10.14 -2.12 0.06
CA PRO A 79 -10.44 -2.14 -1.38
C PRO A 79 -9.32 -1.55 -2.25
N ILE A 80 -8.66 -0.47 -1.82
CA ILE A 80 -7.54 0.12 -2.58
C ILE A 80 -6.33 -0.83 -2.64
N HIS A 81 -6.05 -1.57 -1.57
CA HIS A 81 -5.00 -2.60 -1.58
C HIS A 81 -5.30 -3.72 -2.57
N LEU A 82 -6.54 -4.20 -2.62
CA LEU A 82 -6.93 -5.24 -3.58
C LEU A 82 -6.91 -4.74 -5.03
N ALA A 83 -7.28 -3.48 -5.27
CA ALA A 83 -7.15 -2.87 -6.59
C ALA A 83 -5.67 -2.84 -7.04
N MET A 84 -4.76 -2.43 -6.14
CA MET A 84 -3.32 -2.43 -6.43
C MET A 84 -2.77 -3.84 -6.67
N GLN A 85 -3.12 -4.80 -5.81
CA GLN A 85 -2.66 -6.20 -5.93
C GLN A 85 -3.09 -6.85 -7.26
N ASN A 86 -4.24 -6.45 -7.81
CA ASN A 86 -4.76 -6.97 -9.08
C ASN A 86 -4.47 -6.06 -10.28
N GLY A 87 -3.58 -5.08 -10.16
CA GLY A 87 -3.19 -4.21 -11.27
C GLY A 87 -4.30 -3.25 -11.77
N GLN A 88 -5.34 -3.02 -10.98
CA GLN A 88 -6.50 -2.20 -11.33
C GLN A 88 -6.20 -0.71 -11.14
N LYS A 89 -5.26 -0.15 -11.91
CA LYS A 89 -4.82 1.26 -11.77
C LYS A 89 -5.97 2.26 -11.87
N SER A 90 -6.86 2.10 -12.85
CA SER A 90 -8.03 2.98 -13.01
C SER A 90 -8.94 2.95 -11.77
N MET A 91 -9.04 1.81 -11.09
CA MET A 91 -9.79 1.69 -9.85
C MET A 91 -9.09 2.44 -8.72
N VAL A 92 -7.77 2.30 -8.57
CA VAL A 92 -6.98 3.05 -7.57
C VAL A 92 -7.22 4.55 -7.69
N TYR A 93 -7.12 5.09 -8.91
CA TYR A 93 -7.40 6.51 -9.16
C TYR A 93 -8.86 6.88 -8.88
N ARG A 94 -9.82 6.02 -9.25
CA ARG A 94 -11.24 6.27 -8.97
C ARG A 94 -11.52 6.35 -7.47
N LEU A 95 -10.98 5.41 -6.69
CA LEU A 95 -11.11 5.39 -5.23
C LEU A 95 -10.52 6.67 -4.61
N LEU A 96 -9.32 7.09 -5.03
CA LEU A 96 -8.65 8.29 -4.51
C LEU A 96 -9.34 9.60 -4.91
N ASN A 97 -9.94 9.65 -6.10
CA ASN A 97 -10.73 10.80 -6.54
C ASN A 97 -11.97 10.99 -5.66
N ILE A 98 -12.58 9.90 -5.18
CA ILE A 98 -13.74 9.95 -4.29
C ILE A 98 -13.29 10.23 -2.85
N ASN A 99 -12.24 9.56 -2.37
CA ASN A 99 -11.70 9.73 -1.03
C ASN A 99 -10.16 9.76 -1.03
N LYS A 100 -9.59 10.96 -0.92
CA LYS A 100 -8.14 11.19 -0.91
C LYS A 100 -7.44 10.59 0.30
N GLU A 101 -8.13 10.43 1.44
CA GLU A 101 -7.53 9.87 2.66
C GLU A 101 -7.16 8.39 2.51
N LEU A 102 -7.66 7.70 1.47
CA LEU A 102 -7.30 6.32 1.17
C LEU A 102 -5.80 6.13 0.91
N VAL A 103 -5.07 7.19 0.52
CA VAL A 103 -3.60 7.16 0.35
C VAL A 103 -2.87 6.83 1.67
N LYS A 104 -3.53 7.02 2.82
CA LYS A 104 -2.97 6.80 4.17
C LYS A 104 -3.44 5.49 4.81
N VAL A 105 -4.37 4.76 4.18
CA VAL A 105 -4.95 3.54 4.78
C VAL A 105 -3.87 2.49 5.02
N GLN A 106 -3.81 1.98 6.25
CA GLN A 106 -2.89 0.92 6.63
C GLN A 106 -3.62 -0.43 6.60
N GLY A 107 -3.12 -1.34 5.77
CA GLY A 107 -3.60 -2.71 5.69
C GLY A 107 -2.78 -3.66 6.55
N ARG A 108 -2.73 -4.92 6.12
CA ARG A 108 -1.88 -5.97 6.67
C ARG A 108 -0.43 -5.49 6.78
N GLU A 109 0.21 -5.79 7.90
CA GLU A 109 1.60 -5.37 8.19
C GLU A 109 1.79 -3.85 8.22
N CYS A 110 0.72 -3.09 8.47
CA CYS A 110 0.71 -1.62 8.46
C CYS A 110 1.15 -1.02 7.11
N LEU A 111 1.08 -1.79 6.02
CA LEU A 111 1.43 -1.33 4.70
C LEU A 111 0.41 -0.29 4.24
N THR A 112 0.92 0.85 3.77
CA THR A 112 0.14 1.90 3.10
C THR A 112 0.16 1.68 1.58
N PRO A 113 -0.70 2.36 0.80
CA PRO A 113 -0.57 2.38 -0.65
C PRO A 113 0.83 2.73 -1.16
N LEU A 114 1.56 3.66 -0.50
CA LEU A 114 2.95 3.98 -0.87
C LEU A 114 3.89 2.77 -0.69
N HIS A 115 3.75 2.03 0.41
CA HIS A 115 4.51 0.80 0.62
C HIS A 115 4.18 -0.26 -0.44
N PHE A 116 2.89 -0.44 -0.75
CA PHE A 116 2.45 -1.38 -1.78
C PHE A 116 3.01 -1.01 -3.16
N ALA A 117 2.90 0.26 -3.58
CA ALA A 117 3.43 0.71 -4.86
C ALA A 117 4.97 0.52 -4.94
N SER A 118 5.67 0.66 -3.81
CA SER A 118 7.11 0.36 -3.71
C SER A 118 7.40 -1.13 -3.84
N GLN A 119 6.52 -1.99 -3.32
CA GLN A 119 6.65 -3.45 -3.39
C GLN A 119 6.47 -3.97 -4.81
N ILE A 120 5.50 -3.43 -5.56
CA ILE A 120 5.16 -3.89 -6.91
C ILE A 120 5.86 -3.11 -8.03
N GLY A 121 6.58 -2.03 -7.71
CA GLY A 121 7.33 -1.24 -8.69
C GLY A 121 6.50 -0.22 -9.49
N GLU A 122 5.31 0.16 -9.00
CA GLU A 122 4.41 1.06 -9.72
C GLU A 122 4.81 2.53 -9.54
N VAL A 123 5.79 2.97 -10.34
CA VAL A 123 6.43 4.30 -10.27
C VAL A 123 5.47 5.48 -10.44
N GLU A 124 4.45 5.33 -11.27
CA GLU A 124 3.43 6.37 -11.49
C GLU A 124 2.59 6.58 -10.23
N LEU A 125 2.07 5.48 -9.66
CA LEU A 125 1.31 5.52 -8.41
C LEU A 125 2.16 6.06 -7.25
N LEU A 126 3.46 5.71 -7.19
CA LEU A 126 4.37 6.28 -6.21
C LEU A 126 4.45 7.81 -6.29
N ALA A 127 4.67 8.34 -7.49
CA ALA A 127 4.75 9.78 -7.70
C ALA A 127 3.42 10.47 -7.33
N ASP A 128 2.29 9.89 -7.72
CA ASP A 128 0.96 10.42 -7.43
C ASP A 128 0.63 10.40 -5.93
N PHE A 129 0.99 9.33 -5.22
CA PHE A 129 0.78 9.22 -3.78
C PHE A 129 1.64 10.22 -3.01
N LEU A 130 2.90 10.42 -3.40
CA LEU A 130 3.79 11.42 -2.82
C LEU A 130 3.34 12.86 -3.12
N PHE A 131 2.74 13.09 -4.29
CA PHE A 131 2.13 14.37 -4.61
C PHE A 131 0.88 14.64 -3.77
N ALA A 132 0.02 13.63 -3.60
CA ALA A 132 -1.23 13.74 -2.84
C ALA A 132 -0.99 13.82 -1.32
N CYS A 133 0.00 13.10 -0.79
CA CYS A 133 0.36 13.07 0.62
C CYS A 133 1.88 12.91 0.78
N PRO A 134 2.65 14.01 0.78
CA PRO A 134 4.10 14.02 1.02
C PRO A 134 4.51 13.27 2.29
N GLU A 135 3.71 13.38 3.37
CA GLU A 135 3.97 12.77 4.67
C GLU A 135 3.90 11.23 4.62
N SER A 136 3.30 10.66 3.56
CA SER A 136 3.22 9.20 3.36
C SER A 136 4.58 8.50 3.35
N ILE A 137 5.65 9.23 2.98
CA ILE A 137 7.04 8.75 2.97
C ILE A 137 7.57 8.41 4.37
N GLU A 138 6.97 8.98 5.43
CA GLU A 138 7.39 8.79 6.83
C GLU A 138 6.72 7.59 7.50
N TYR A 139 5.68 7.02 6.89
CA TYR A 139 4.97 5.88 7.47
C TYR A 139 5.89 4.66 7.50
N LEU A 140 5.71 3.85 8.54
CA LEU A 140 6.46 2.62 8.73
C LEU A 140 5.52 1.42 8.69
N ALA A 141 5.95 0.36 8.01
CA ALA A 141 5.37 -0.96 8.16
C ALA A 141 5.68 -1.55 9.54
N VAL A 142 5.07 -2.70 9.88
CA VAL A 142 5.22 -3.36 11.19
C VAL A 142 6.68 -3.59 11.57
N ARG A 143 7.56 -3.92 10.62
CA ARG A 143 8.99 -4.16 10.86
C ARG A 143 9.84 -2.88 10.82
N CYS A 144 9.25 -1.72 11.10
CA CYS A 144 9.89 -0.40 11.02
C CYS A 144 10.45 -0.07 9.63
N GLU A 145 9.86 -0.65 8.58
CA GLU A 145 10.33 -0.49 7.21
C GLU A 145 9.66 0.71 6.55
N THR A 146 10.46 1.53 5.88
CA THR A 146 9.96 2.58 4.99
C THR A 146 9.66 2.01 3.60
N ALA A 147 8.94 2.77 2.76
CA ALA A 147 8.79 2.51 1.33
C ALA A 147 10.13 2.19 0.61
N LEU A 148 11.23 2.85 1.00
CA LEU A 148 12.56 2.59 0.43
C LEU A 148 13.09 1.19 0.80
N HIS A 149 12.89 0.74 2.04
CA HIS A 149 13.30 -0.60 2.46
C HIS A 149 12.56 -1.66 1.63
N ILE A 150 11.25 -1.46 1.44
CA ILE A 150 10.40 -2.38 0.66
C ILE A 150 10.84 -2.41 -0.81
N ALA A 151 11.11 -1.26 -1.42
CA ALA A 151 11.58 -1.19 -2.81
C ALA A 151 12.88 -2.00 -3.00
N VAL A 152 13.88 -1.82 -2.11
CA VAL A 152 15.13 -2.59 -2.16
C VAL A 152 14.88 -4.08 -1.90
N LYS A 153 14.00 -4.42 -0.95
CA LYS A 153 13.71 -5.82 -0.60
C LYS A 153 13.02 -6.60 -1.72
N ASN A 154 12.30 -5.90 -2.60
CA ASN A 154 11.59 -6.48 -3.74
C ASN A 154 12.25 -6.16 -5.09
N GLU A 155 13.50 -5.66 -5.08
CA GLU A 155 14.29 -5.40 -6.28
C GLU A 155 13.64 -4.38 -7.24
N GLN A 156 12.83 -3.46 -6.69
CA GLN A 156 12.15 -2.40 -7.42
C GLN A 156 13.02 -1.14 -7.45
N TYR A 157 14.09 -1.17 -8.27
CA TYR A 157 15.09 -0.10 -8.29
C TYR A 157 14.59 1.21 -8.90
N GLU A 158 13.68 1.15 -9.87
CA GLU A 158 13.03 2.32 -10.46
C GLU A 158 12.13 3.03 -9.41
N ALA A 159 11.37 2.25 -8.63
CA ALA A 159 10.61 2.77 -7.49
C ALA A 159 11.53 3.44 -6.47
N LEU A 160 12.67 2.81 -6.16
CA LEU A 160 13.67 3.37 -5.27
C LEU A 160 14.25 4.69 -5.83
N GLN A 161 14.52 4.78 -7.13
CA GLN A 161 14.98 6.00 -7.79
C GLN A 161 13.96 7.13 -7.67
N VAL A 162 12.67 6.86 -7.84
CA VAL A 162 11.60 7.85 -7.66
C VAL A 162 11.56 8.34 -6.22
N LEU A 163 11.60 7.44 -5.24
CA LEU A 163 11.57 7.78 -3.80
C LEU A 163 12.78 8.63 -3.41
N VAL A 164 13.99 8.24 -3.81
CA VAL A 164 15.22 8.99 -3.52
C VAL A 164 15.27 10.31 -4.28
N GLY A 165 14.82 10.34 -5.53
CA GLY A 165 14.71 11.56 -6.34
C GLY A 165 13.73 12.57 -5.71
N TRP A 166 12.61 12.09 -5.18
CA TRP A 166 11.65 12.90 -4.44
C TRP A 166 12.26 13.48 -3.16
N LEU A 167 13.00 12.68 -2.38
CA LEU A 167 13.72 13.16 -1.19
C LEU A 167 14.77 14.23 -1.57
N LYS A 168 15.57 14.00 -2.61
CA LYS A 168 16.57 14.96 -3.10
C LYS A 168 15.96 16.29 -3.52
N THR A 169 14.79 16.25 -4.16
CA THR A 169 14.05 17.46 -4.54
C THR A 169 13.55 18.21 -3.31
N ASN A 170 13.16 17.50 -2.23
CA ASN A 170 12.77 18.12 -0.97
C ASN A 170 13.95 18.73 -0.19
N ILE A 171 15.18 18.20 -0.31
CA ILE A 171 16.40 18.85 0.24
C ILE A 171 16.56 20.26 -0.34
N GLN A 172 16.35 20.41 -1.66
CA GLN A 172 16.44 21.72 -2.31
C GLN A 172 15.42 22.71 -1.76
N ARG A 173 14.35 22.21 -1.12
CA ARG A 173 13.33 23.00 -0.41
C ARG A 173 13.61 23.15 1.09
N GLY A 174 14.77 22.70 1.58
CA GLY A 174 15.21 22.86 2.97
C GLY A 174 14.85 21.71 3.93
N ALA A 175 14.36 20.56 3.45
CA ALA A 175 13.94 19.43 4.29
C ALA A 175 15.08 18.43 4.62
N VAL A 176 16.24 18.92 5.07
CA VAL A 176 17.45 18.10 5.29
C VAL A 176 17.27 17.07 6.41
N GLU A 177 16.56 17.43 7.47
CA GLU A 177 16.30 16.58 8.63
C GLU A 177 15.41 15.39 8.26
N LEU A 178 14.42 15.62 7.39
CA LEU A 178 13.53 14.56 6.89
C LEU A 178 14.32 13.53 6.09
N GLU A 179 15.15 13.99 5.16
CA GLU A 179 16.01 13.10 4.37
C GLU A 179 16.90 12.24 5.28
N LYS A 180 17.61 12.88 6.23
CA LYS A 180 18.44 12.19 7.21
C LYS A 180 17.65 11.16 8.02
N LYS A 181 16.44 11.52 8.47
CA LYS A 181 15.56 10.63 9.22
C LYS A 181 15.18 9.40 8.38
N ILE A 182 14.71 9.59 7.15
CA ILE A 182 14.25 8.49 6.29
C ILE A 182 15.40 7.59 5.84
N LEU A 183 16.52 8.17 5.40
CA LEU A 183 17.67 7.39 4.91
C LEU A 183 18.38 6.60 6.02
N ASN A 184 18.38 7.12 7.25
CA ASN A 184 18.96 6.44 8.41
C ASN A 184 17.93 5.68 9.24
N GLN A 185 16.66 5.63 8.83
CA GLN A 185 15.66 4.79 9.47
C GLN A 185 16.16 3.34 9.44
N LYS A 186 16.07 2.68 10.59
CA LYS A 186 16.42 1.27 10.72
C LYS A 186 15.15 0.43 10.73
N ASP A 187 15.20 -0.70 10.04
CA ASP A 187 14.19 -1.74 10.21
C ASP A 187 14.34 -2.45 11.57
N GLU A 188 13.46 -3.39 11.84
CA GLU A 188 13.44 -4.22 13.06
C GLU A 188 14.78 -4.95 13.30
N ALA A 189 15.50 -5.31 12.25
CA ALA A 189 16.81 -5.96 12.33
C ALA A 189 17.97 -4.96 12.51
N GLY A 190 17.68 -3.66 12.61
CA GLY A 190 18.68 -2.61 12.78
C GLY A 190 19.34 -2.17 11.47
N ASN A 191 18.85 -2.65 10.32
CA ASN A 191 19.41 -2.35 9.00
C ASN A 191 18.81 -1.06 8.46
N THR A 192 19.66 -0.15 7.99
CA THR A 192 19.21 0.94 7.11
C THR A 192 19.12 0.45 5.67
N ILE A 193 18.50 1.26 4.81
CA ILE A 193 18.46 1.00 3.36
C ILE A 193 19.85 0.71 2.75
N LEU A 194 20.93 1.37 3.21
CA LEU A 194 22.29 1.10 2.76
C LEU A 194 22.79 -0.30 3.14
N HIS A 195 22.46 -0.78 4.34
CA HIS A 195 22.85 -2.13 4.76
C HIS A 195 22.20 -3.17 3.84
N ILE A 196 20.91 -3.00 3.52
CA ILE A 196 20.17 -3.90 2.64
C ILE A 196 20.72 -3.82 1.20
N SER A 197 20.98 -2.62 0.67
CA SER A 197 21.57 -2.44 -0.66
C SER A 197 22.95 -3.09 -0.78
N ALA A 198 23.81 -2.96 0.24
CA ALA A 198 25.15 -3.53 0.25
C ALA A 198 25.15 -5.07 0.30
N LEU A 199 24.15 -5.67 0.93
CA LEU A 199 24.01 -7.14 0.97
C LEU A 199 23.62 -7.71 -0.39
N ARG A 200 22.82 -6.98 -1.18
CA ARG A 200 22.33 -7.46 -2.48
C ARG A 200 23.36 -7.43 -3.61
N SER A 201 24.49 -6.74 -3.44
CA SER A 201 25.62 -6.69 -4.40
C SER A 201 25.25 -6.30 -5.85
N GLU A 202 24.11 -5.63 -6.06
CA GLU A 202 23.65 -5.21 -7.39
C GLU A 202 24.10 -3.77 -7.72
N PRO A 203 24.73 -3.53 -8.88
CA PRO A 203 25.20 -2.20 -9.29
C PRO A 203 24.05 -1.22 -9.52
N GLN A 204 22.83 -1.69 -9.82
CA GLN A 204 21.65 -0.81 -9.94
C GLN A 204 21.19 -0.25 -8.59
N CYS A 205 21.57 -0.91 -7.49
CA CYS A 205 21.30 -0.48 -6.13
C CYS A 205 22.26 0.62 -5.66
N THR A 206 23.36 0.88 -6.40
CA THR A 206 24.28 1.99 -6.14
C THR A 206 23.67 3.29 -6.65
N LEU A 207 22.55 3.70 -6.04
CA LEU A 207 22.17 5.09 -6.09
C LEU A 207 23.30 5.91 -5.49
N ASP A 208 23.58 7.07 -6.08
CA ASP A 208 24.40 8.10 -5.46
C ASP A 208 23.69 8.57 -4.18
N PHE A 209 23.80 7.78 -3.12
CA PHE A 209 23.54 8.14 -1.74
C PHE A 209 24.65 9.05 -1.20
N ASN A 210 25.44 9.67 -2.08
CA ASN A 210 26.44 10.72 -1.83
C ASN A 210 25.84 12.00 -1.21
N THR A 211 24.66 11.91 -0.61
CA THR A 211 24.14 12.95 0.27
C THR A 211 24.88 12.82 1.60
N SER A 212 25.38 13.95 2.12
CA SER A 212 26.04 14.06 3.42
C SER A 212 25.14 13.67 4.61
N ALA A 213 23.93 13.18 4.33
CA ALA A 213 22.89 12.76 5.24
C ALA A 213 23.05 11.31 5.75
N MET A 214 23.73 10.43 5.04
CA MET A 214 23.84 9.02 5.44
C MET A 214 25.03 8.76 6.36
N VAL A 215 24.77 8.17 7.54
CA VAL A 215 25.85 7.71 8.42
C VAL A 215 26.45 6.45 7.79
N ARG A 216 27.76 6.48 7.46
CA ARG A 216 28.48 5.32 6.91
C ARG A 216 28.20 4.09 7.78
N SER A 217 27.66 3.04 7.17
CA SER A 217 27.53 1.74 7.82
C SER A 217 28.90 1.31 8.32
N ARG A 218 29.08 1.20 9.64
CA ARG A 218 30.22 0.46 10.19
C ARG A 218 30.07 -0.97 9.67
N GLY A 219 31.11 -1.46 9.00
CA GLY A 219 31.04 -2.61 8.10
C GLY A 219 30.23 -3.78 8.65
N VAL A 220 29.37 -4.33 7.78
CA VAL A 220 28.85 -5.68 7.94
C VAL A 220 30.06 -6.61 7.97
N ASP A 221 30.40 -7.12 9.16
CA ASP A 221 31.50 -8.07 9.32
C ASP A 221 31.10 -9.37 8.59
N ARG A 222 31.68 -9.59 7.41
CA ARG A 222 31.47 -10.79 6.57
C ARG A 222 32.18 -12.02 7.16
N ARG A 223 32.22 -12.18 8.47
CA ARG A 223 32.89 -13.30 9.15
C ARG A 223 31.96 -13.97 10.14
N ASN A 224 31.12 -14.87 9.62
CA ASN A 224 30.85 -16.16 10.24
C ASN A 224 29.97 -17.02 9.32
N THR A 225 30.61 -17.63 8.33
CA THR A 225 30.16 -18.89 7.73
C THR A 225 31.39 -19.80 7.68
N ASN A 226 31.78 -20.33 8.85
CA ASN A 226 32.57 -21.57 8.96
C ASN A 226 32.77 -21.92 10.45
N GLU A 227 31.80 -22.60 11.02
CA GLU A 227 32.04 -23.69 11.96
C GLU A 227 31.31 -24.88 11.29
N GLY A 228 31.97 -25.87 10.70
CA GLY A 228 33.09 -26.62 11.25
C GLY A 228 32.55 -27.79 12.08
N CYS A 229 31.78 -28.69 11.45
CA CYS A 229 31.43 -29.97 12.05
C CYS A 229 32.64 -30.91 11.94
N GLU A 230 33.29 -31.18 13.07
CA GLU A 230 33.88 -32.49 13.40
C GLU A 230 33.27 -32.97 14.71
#